data_AF-A0A2V6X1M8-F1
#
_entry.id   AF-A0A2V6X1M8-F1
#
_cell.length_a   1.000
_cell.length_b   1.000
_cell.length_c   1.000
_cell.angle_alpha   90.00
_cell.angle_beta   90.00
_cell.angle_gamma   90.00
#
_symmetry.space_group_name_H-M   'P 1'
#
loop_
_entity.id
_entity.type
_entity.pdbx_description
1 polymer ?
#
loop_
_entity_poly.entity_id
_entity_poly.type
_entity_poly.pdbx_seq_one_letter_code
_entity_poly.pdbx_strand_id
1 'polypeptide(L)' 'LGIVLEGDPALANVYHVLRPDPVRVPRVNVAGGRALEDFLVSPAAQAAIETFGVETHGAPLFFPDAGKPEPE' A
#
# COMPACT_ATOMS: atom_id res chain seq x y z
N LEU A 1 -17.02 11.93 23.93
CA LEU A 1 -16.05 10.86 23.61
C LEU A 1 -15.05 11.46 22.63
N GLY A 2 -13.76 11.27 22.88
CA GLY A 2 -12.67 11.75 22.00
C GLY A 2 -11.87 10.57 21.46
N ILE A 3 -11.10 10.81 20.39
CA ILE A 3 -10.13 9.84 19.90
C ILE A 3 -8.99 9.75 20.93
N VAL A 4 -8.63 8.53 21.31
CA VAL A 4 -7.61 8.28 22.34
C VAL A 4 -6.24 7.92 21.77
N LEU A 5 -6.19 7.39 20.55
CA LEU A 5 -4.96 6.92 19.89
C LEU A 5 -5.07 7.15 18.37
N GLU A 6 -4.82 8.38 17.92
CA GLU A 6 -4.76 8.70 16.48
C GLU A 6 -3.31 8.56 15.97
N GLY A 7 -3.11 7.77 14.92
CA GLY A 7 -1.79 7.58 14.32
C GLY A 7 -0.81 6.75 15.15
N ASP A 8 -1.28 6.02 16.17
CA ASP A 8 -0.45 5.11 16.96
C ASP A 8 0.15 4.02 16.03
N PRO A 9 1.49 3.83 16.02
CA PRO A 9 2.15 2.80 15.22
C PRO A 9 1.58 1.40 15.42
N ALA A 10 1.13 1.06 16.63
CA ALA A 10 0.52 -0.24 16.93
C ALA A 10 -0.82 -0.47 16.21
N LEU A 11 -1.43 0.59 15.68
CA LEU A 11 -2.66 0.54 14.88
C LEU A 11 -2.37 0.60 13.37
N ALA A 12 -1.11 0.62 12.95
CA ALA A 12 -0.75 0.59 11.54
C ALA A 12 -1.22 -0.71 10.88
N ASN A 13 -1.81 -0.59 9.69
CA ASN A 13 -2.22 -1.71 8.86
C ASN A 13 -1.49 -1.65 7.53
N VAL A 14 -0.24 -2.13 7.53
CA VAL A 14 0.65 -2.07 6.36
C VAL A 14 0.25 -3.10 5.32
N TYR A 15 0.13 -2.66 4.07
CA TYR A 15 -0.19 -3.53 2.94
C TYR A 15 1.08 -3.86 2.15
N HIS A 16 1.21 -5.13 1.76
CA HIS A 16 2.31 -5.60 0.92
C HIS A 16 1.81 -6.15 -0.41
N VAL A 17 2.58 -5.91 -1.47
CA VAL A 17 2.44 -6.61 -2.75
C VAL A 17 3.43 -7.77 -2.80
N LEU A 18 2.94 -8.98 -3.07
CA LEU A 18 3.76 -10.18 -3.15
C LEU A 18 3.96 -10.57 -4.62
N ARG A 19 5.23 -10.72 -5.01
CA ARG A 19 5.57 -11.17 -6.36
C ARG A 19 5.14 -12.62 -6.61
N PRO A 20 4.65 -12.94 -7.82
CA PRO A 20 4.42 -14.31 -8.22
C PRO A 20 5.72 -15.13 -8.28
N ASP A 21 5.67 -16.37 -7.79
CA ASP A 21 6.76 -17.33 -7.86
C ASP A 21 6.54 -18.32 -9.03
N PRO A 22 7.29 -18.21 -10.14
CA PRO A 22 7.16 -19.11 -11.28
C PRO A 22 7.66 -20.53 -11.01
N VAL A 23 8.50 -20.75 -10.00
CA VAL A 23 8.96 -22.10 -9.63
C VAL A 23 7.81 -22.88 -9.01
N ARG A 24 7.02 -22.22 -8.15
CA ARG A 24 5.85 -22.81 -7.51
C ARG A 24 4.62 -22.85 -8.41
N VAL A 25 4.44 -21.86 -9.29
CA VAL A 25 3.30 -21.76 -10.21
C VAL A 25 3.80 -21.49 -11.63
N PRO A 26 4.13 -22.54 -12.41
CA PRO A 26 4.80 -22.39 -13.71
C PRO A 26 4.02 -21.59 -14.77
N ARG A 27 2.70 -21.47 -14.61
CA ARG A 27 1.82 -20.75 -15.55
C ARG A 27 1.48 -19.33 -15.09
N VAL A 28 2.09 -18.85 -14.01
CA VAL A 28 1.77 -17.53 -13.46
C VAL A 28 2.33 -16.40 -14.32
N ASN A 29 1.61 -15.28 -14.39
CA ASN A 29 2.03 -14.10 -15.13
C ASN A 29 3.06 -13.28 -14.33
N VAL A 30 4.33 -13.70 -14.37
CA VAL A 30 5.43 -13.00 -13.67
C VAL A 30 5.61 -11.57 -14.17
N ALA A 31 5.52 -11.35 -15.48
CA ALA A 31 5.72 -10.02 -16.07
C ALA A 31 4.64 -9.03 -15.59
N GLY A 32 3.37 -9.44 -15.59
CA GLY A 32 2.28 -8.65 -15.05
C GLY A 32 2.40 -8.40 -13.54
N GLY A 33 2.83 -9.40 -12.78
CA GLY A 33 3.07 -9.24 -11.34
C GLY A 33 4.15 -8.20 -11.03
N ARG A 34 5.26 -8.21 -11.77
CA ARG A 34 6.32 -7.18 -11.66
C ARG A 34 5.82 -5.80 -12.05
N ALA A 35 5.11 -5.70 -13.18
CA ALA A 35 4.55 -4.43 -13.62
C ALA A 35 3.59 -3.82 -12.59
N LEU A 36 2.80 -4.65 -11.90
CA LEU A 36 1.93 -4.20 -10.82
C LEU A 36 2.70 -3.74 -9.58
N GLU A 37 3.71 -4.50 -9.14
CA GLU A 37 4.58 -4.12 -8.01
C GLU A 37 5.26 -2.78 -8.30
N ASP A 38 5.90 -2.64 -9.47
CA ASP A 38 6.58 -1.42 -9.89
C ASP A 38 5.61 -0.22 -9.96
N PHE A 39 4.39 -0.45 -10.46
CA PHE A 39 3.36 0.57 -10.51
C PHE A 39 2.95 1.02 -9.10
N LEU A 40 2.62 0.09 -8.21
CA LEU A 40 2.12 0.41 -6.86
C LEU A 40 3.13 1.21 -6.04
N VAL A 41 4.44 0.96 -6.20
CA VAL A 41 5.50 1.71 -5.49
C VAL A 41 5.94 2.99 -6.23
N SER A 42 5.39 3.27 -7.41
CA SER A 42 5.77 4.46 -8.19
C SER A 42 5.30 5.76 -7.53
N PRO A 43 5.98 6.89 -7.76
CA PRO A 43 5.56 8.19 -7.21
C PRO A 43 4.12 8.58 -7.60
N ALA A 44 3.69 8.24 -8.82
CA ALA A 44 2.35 8.54 -9.31
C ALA A 44 1.27 7.75 -8.56
N ALA A 45 1.50 6.45 -8.32
CA ALA A 45 0.56 5.63 -7.56
C ALA A 45 0.51 6.02 -6.09
N GLN A 46 1.67 6.32 -5.46
CA GLN A 46 1.73 6.79 -4.08
C GLN A 46 0.98 8.12 -3.91
N ALA A 47 1.09 9.06 -4.86
CA ALA A 47 0.31 10.31 -4.84
C ALA A 47 -1.21 10.07 -5.00
N ALA A 48 -1.61 9.09 -5.82
CA ALA A 48 -3.01 8.70 -5.95
C ALA A 48 -3.54 8.06 -4.65
N ILE A 49 -2.73 7.24 -3.98
CA ILE A 49 -3.05 6.64 -2.67
C ILE A 49 -3.26 7.72 -1.61
N GLU A 50 -2.37 8.72 -1.55
CA GLU A 50 -2.40 9.82 -0.57
C GLU A 50 -3.70 10.65 -0.64
N THR A 51 -4.29 10.77 -1.82
CA THR A 51 -5.49 11.59 -2.04
C THR A 51 -6.79 10.78 -2.07
N PHE A 52 -6.68 9.45 -2.01
CA PHE A 52 -7.85 8.57 -2.11
C PHE A 52 -8.79 8.73 -0.92
N GLY A 53 -10.07 8.97 -1.21
CA GLY A 53 -11.14 9.08 -0.22
C GLY A 53 -11.36 10.49 0.35
N VAL A 54 -10.45 11.45 0.09
CA VAL A 54 -10.55 12.82 0.61
C VAL A 54 -11.86 13.50 0.20
N GLU A 55 -12.24 13.41 -1.09
CA GLU A 55 -13.46 14.04 -1.60
C GLU A 55 -14.73 13.49 -0.91
N THR A 56 -14.76 12.17 -0.67
CA THR A 56 -15.94 11.49 -0.11
C THR A 56 -16.01 11.55 1.41
N HIS A 57 -14.87 11.49 2.09
CA HIS A 57 -14.77 11.28 3.53
C HIS A 57 -14.14 12.46 4.29
N GLY A 58 -13.64 13.48 3.59
CA GLY A 58 -12.98 14.64 4.18
C GLY A 58 -11.55 14.38 4.67
N ALA A 59 -11.05 13.15 4.54
CA ALA A 59 -9.72 12.73 4.95
C ALA A 59 -9.23 11.57 4.06
N PRO A 60 -7.91 11.35 3.92
CA PRO A 60 -7.37 10.21 3.20
C PRO A 60 -7.71 8.91 3.92
N LEU A 61 -8.01 7.85 3.15
CA LEU A 61 -8.24 6.51 3.70
C LEU A 61 -6.97 5.68 3.80
N PHE A 62 -5.94 6.03 3.03
CA PHE A 62 -4.68 5.32 2.97
C PHE A 62 -3.52 6.30 3.04
N PHE A 63 -2.41 5.83 3.61
CA PHE A 63 -1.19 6.61 3.75
C PHE A 63 -0.06 5.91 2.99
N PRO A 64 0.66 6.62 2.09
CA PRO A 64 1.79 6.07 1.36
C PRO A 64 2.87 5.53 2.31
N ASP A 65 3.30 4.30 2.07
CA ASP A 65 4.29 3.60 2.91
C ASP A 65 5.40 2.93 2.09
N ALA A 66 5.37 3.04 0.76
CA ALA A 66 6.39 2.41 -0.08
C ALA A 66 7.80 2.91 0.26
N GLY A 67 8.70 1.97 0.55
CA GLY A 67 10.11 2.25 0.87
C GLY A 67 10.38 2.65 2.32
N LYS A 68 9.37 2.64 3.20
CA LYS A 68 9.53 2.89 4.64
C LYS A 68 9.77 1.57 5.39
N PRO A 69 10.48 1.60 6.54
CA PRO A 69 10.56 0.44 7.43
C PRO A 69 9.19 0.14 8.05
N GLU A 70 8.99 -1.12 8.49
CA GLU A 70 7.77 -1.46 9.23
C GLU A 70 7.69 -0.65 10.55
N PRO A 71 6.49 -0.16 10.92
CA PRO A 71 6.27 0.49 12.21
C PRO A 71 6.52 -0.48 13.36
N GLU A 72 7.18 -0.01 14.44
CA GLU A 72 7.38 -0.75 15.70
C GLU A 72 6.19 -0.66 16.65
#